data_AF-A0ABD4AEU4-F1
#
_entry.id   AF-A0ABD4AEU4-F1
#
_cell.length_a   1.000
_cell.length_b   1.000
_cell.length_c   1.000
_cell.angle_alpha   90.00
_cell.angle_beta   90.00
_cell.angle_gamma   90.00
#
_symmetry.space_group_name_H-M   'P 1'
#
loop_
_entity.id
_entity.type
_entity.pdbx_description
1 polymer ?
#
loop_
_entity_poly.entity_id
_entity_poly.type
_entity_poly.pdbx_seq_one_letter_code
_entity_poly.pdbx_strand_id
1 'polypeptide(L)'
;MPASQTIPDGKTATWPHDDPTRPGWTFNGWFQGDTAYDFTKPVTTDLTLTAKWGKWNTSPDKGPWHGGTNVKIDTPGSQVRFSHISSGAQFSLALGSDGNAYGWGDNAFGQLGLSRNQSVYYHRAPRMTAMPEGVKFTQVSAGWAHGIALDRDGRIWTWGFDFGGCLGRPVDGLYGYSPGLASVPEGVTFTAVSAGKFSSMALDSNGQAWTWGWIDTDTPHKVAQGEGIVFTAICAVNNTNGYTALDTDGRIWNWRHPYSKLTPVETDVRFKAYSIDPGCDHFIAIARDGTVWTWDIENNGNGQLGRIPDSANPADKPGRVPGLTGATQVDAGSRPIGVDTGVSLAITDTGAWAWGSNNHGQLGTGTGKITDTPARVVTPAGAPTGFRYIGIAASDSHTVLLGSDGETYTYGRNQYGKLGDGTDTDSDPANPQPARTWRPVERDLTKVLFGEARNIGGPYRRSDGWHATSPRHSLGTVTLTIQSAVTNGTPQPDETSQRFTYTGDTATVTFKSEHGSPAPPQQVIVGDTVRRPDDPTTDDGWTFNGWFQGDRPYDFTQPVSGDTVLTARWGRWKADPAQGPWRGGTDV
;
A
#
# COMPACT_ATOMS: atom_id res chain seq x y z
N MET A 1 22.04 -12.09 -15.81
CA MET A 1 20.71 -12.72 -15.59
C MET A 1 20.94 -13.93 -14.72
N PRO A 2 20.08 -14.21 -13.72
CA PRO A 2 20.21 -15.38 -12.88
C PRO A 2 20.04 -16.68 -13.68
N ALA A 3 20.61 -17.77 -13.19
CA ALA A 3 20.49 -19.10 -13.81
C ALA A 3 19.10 -19.71 -13.56
N SER A 4 18.70 -20.64 -14.43
CA SER A 4 17.53 -21.50 -14.20
C SER A 4 17.73 -22.38 -12.98
N GLN A 5 16.69 -22.55 -12.17
CA GLN A 5 16.69 -23.45 -11.02
C GLN A 5 15.98 -24.76 -11.36
N THR A 6 16.55 -25.90 -10.95
CA THR A 6 15.88 -27.20 -10.96
C THR A 6 15.45 -27.51 -9.53
N ILE A 7 14.15 -27.55 -9.29
CA ILE A 7 13.55 -27.61 -7.95
C ILE A 7 12.84 -28.97 -7.82
N PRO A 8 13.06 -29.75 -6.75
CA PRO A 8 12.29 -30.96 -6.51
C PRO A 8 10.80 -30.65 -6.35
N ASP A 9 9.91 -31.53 -6.86
CA ASP A 9 8.47 -31.32 -6.80
C ASP A 9 7.99 -31.01 -5.36
N GLY A 10 7.13 -30.00 -5.23
CA GLY A 10 6.63 -29.53 -3.94
C GLY A 10 7.61 -28.70 -3.10
N LYS A 11 8.82 -28.40 -3.58
CA LYS A 11 9.75 -27.43 -2.95
C LYS A 11 9.56 -26.02 -3.53
N THR A 12 10.00 -25.02 -2.79
CA THR A 12 9.93 -23.60 -3.20
C THR A 12 11.08 -23.23 -4.12
N ALA A 13 10.87 -22.22 -4.97
CA ALA A 13 11.97 -21.54 -5.66
C ALA A 13 12.75 -20.66 -4.68
N THR A 14 14.04 -20.46 -4.93
CA THR A 14 14.84 -19.48 -4.17
C THR A 14 14.84 -18.13 -4.87
N TRP A 15 14.85 -17.05 -4.08
CA TRP A 15 15.09 -15.72 -4.63
C TRP A 15 16.55 -15.66 -5.15
N PRO A 16 16.82 -15.24 -6.40
CA PRO A 16 18.18 -15.19 -6.92
C PRO A 16 19.10 -14.28 -6.11
N HIS A 17 20.29 -14.77 -5.71
CA HIS A 17 21.20 -14.01 -4.86
C HIS A 17 21.58 -12.63 -5.45
N ASP A 18 21.72 -12.55 -6.77
CA ASP A 18 21.93 -11.28 -7.44
C ASP A 18 20.66 -10.89 -8.20
N ASP A 19 20.01 -9.82 -7.76
CA ASP A 19 18.93 -9.20 -8.52
C ASP A 19 19.48 -8.78 -9.90
N PRO A 20 18.71 -8.98 -10.98
CA PRO A 20 19.13 -8.53 -12.30
C PRO A 20 19.33 -7.00 -12.26
N THR A 21 20.33 -6.50 -12.98
CA THR A 21 20.59 -5.06 -13.11
C THR A 21 20.31 -4.57 -14.52
N ARG A 22 19.77 -3.35 -14.64
CA ARG A 22 19.52 -2.66 -15.91
C ARG A 22 19.84 -1.17 -15.75
N PRO A 23 20.87 -0.62 -16.43
CA PRO A 23 21.29 0.76 -16.23
C PRO A 23 20.16 1.78 -16.40
N GLY A 24 19.93 2.62 -15.38
CA GLY A 24 18.87 3.63 -15.37
C GLY A 24 17.45 3.12 -15.05
N TRP A 25 17.31 1.87 -14.59
CA TRP A 25 16.02 1.28 -14.18
C TRP A 25 16.12 0.66 -12.79
N THR A 26 15.06 0.78 -12.01
CA THR A 26 14.89 0.07 -10.74
C THR A 26 14.24 -1.28 -11.01
N PHE A 27 14.78 -2.33 -10.38
CA PHE A 27 14.18 -3.66 -10.38
C PHE A 27 12.97 -3.66 -9.43
N ASN A 28 11.79 -4.01 -9.94
CA ASN A 28 10.53 -3.98 -9.20
C ASN A 28 10.00 -5.37 -8.86
N GLY A 29 10.74 -6.43 -9.21
CA GLY A 29 10.43 -7.77 -8.77
C GLY A 29 10.24 -8.84 -9.83
N TRP A 30 9.96 -10.04 -9.34
CA TRP A 30 9.64 -11.23 -10.12
C TRP A 30 8.13 -11.44 -10.22
N PHE A 31 7.64 -11.62 -11.44
CA PHE A 31 6.21 -11.73 -11.74
C PHE A 31 5.90 -12.96 -12.59
N GLN A 32 4.74 -13.58 -12.34
CA GLN A 32 4.13 -14.55 -13.24
C GLN A 32 2.95 -13.86 -13.94
N GLY A 33 3.19 -13.37 -15.17
CA GLY A 33 2.27 -12.45 -15.84
C GLY A 33 2.24 -11.09 -15.11
N ASP A 34 1.07 -10.74 -14.57
CA ASP A 34 0.88 -9.51 -13.80
C ASP A 34 0.88 -9.69 -12.27
N THR A 35 0.84 -10.94 -11.79
CA THR A 35 0.90 -11.26 -10.37
C THR A 35 2.35 -11.32 -9.87
N ALA A 36 2.63 -10.68 -8.73
CA ALA A 36 3.90 -10.81 -8.03
C ALA A 36 4.10 -12.26 -7.55
N TYR A 37 5.29 -12.82 -7.75
CA TYR A 37 5.55 -14.19 -7.34
C TYR A 37 5.85 -14.28 -5.83
N ASP A 38 5.24 -15.26 -5.18
CA ASP A 38 5.40 -15.56 -3.76
C ASP A 38 6.33 -16.77 -3.61
N PHE A 39 7.56 -16.50 -3.15
CA PHE A 39 8.60 -17.52 -3.00
C PHE A 39 8.35 -18.49 -1.84
N THR A 40 7.29 -18.28 -1.03
CA THR A 40 6.83 -19.29 -0.06
C THR A 40 6.00 -20.40 -0.70
N LYS A 41 5.55 -20.23 -1.96
CA LYS A 41 4.69 -21.21 -2.64
C LYS A 41 5.50 -22.32 -3.32
N PRO A 42 5.08 -23.59 -3.19
CA PRO A 42 5.75 -24.71 -3.83
C PRO A 42 5.64 -24.63 -5.36
N VAL A 43 6.70 -25.03 -6.05
CA VAL A 43 6.72 -25.24 -7.50
C VAL A 43 6.26 -26.67 -7.79
N THR A 44 5.17 -26.79 -8.54
CA THR A 44 4.55 -28.09 -8.91
C THR A 44 4.49 -28.32 -10.41
N THR A 45 4.82 -27.30 -11.21
CA THR A 45 4.98 -27.36 -12.67
C THR A 45 6.05 -26.38 -13.10
N ASP A 46 6.64 -26.59 -14.28
CA ASP A 46 7.49 -25.59 -14.93
C ASP A 46 6.78 -24.23 -15.02
N LEU A 47 7.51 -23.16 -14.70
CA LEU A 47 7.02 -21.79 -14.73
C LEU A 47 8.11 -20.83 -15.19
N THR A 48 7.72 -19.66 -15.68
CA THR A 48 8.64 -18.58 -16.08
C THR A 48 8.35 -17.34 -15.27
N LEU A 49 9.33 -16.87 -14.50
CA LEU A 49 9.27 -15.60 -13.78
C LEU A 49 9.89 -14.49 -14.64
N THR A 50 9.17 -13.37 -14.75
CA THR A 50 9.60 -12.19 -15.51
C THR A 50 10.02 -11.08 -14.56
N ALA A 51 11.24 -10.57 -14.75
CA ALA A 51 11.73 -9.38 -14.06
C ALA A 51 11.01 -8.13 -14.59
N LYS A 52 10.27 -7.42 -13.73
CA LYS A 52 9.68 -6.11 -14.06
C LYS A 52 10.55 -4.96 -13.55
N TRP A 53 10.42 -3.83 -14.22
CA TRP A 53 11.30 -2.66 -14.05
C TRP A 53 10.48 -1.38 -14.02
N GLY A 54 11.03 -0.35 -13.38
CA GLY A 54 10.46 0.99 -13.43
C GLY A 54 11.53 2.07 -13.47
N LYS A 55 11.06 3.27 -13.77
CA LYS A 55 11.83 4.52 -13.87
C LYS A 55 10.88 5.67 -13.53
N TRP A 56 11.43 6.86 -13.32
CA TRP A 56 10.62 8.07 -13.22
C TRP A 56 9.82 8.32 -14.50
N ASN A 57 8.54 8.63 -14.33
CA ASN A 57 7.62 8.98 -15.40
C ASN A 57 6.51 9.90 -14.84
N THR A 58 6.03 10.85 -15.64
CA THR A 58 4.91 11.73 -15.28
C THR A 58 3.83 11.74 -16.35
N SER A 59 2.56 11.78 -15.95
CA SER A 59 1.43 11.82 -16.89
C SER A 59 0.21 12.56 -16.31
N PRO A 60 -0.45 13.46 -17.07
CA PRO A 60 -0.04 13.96 -18.38
C PRO A 60 1.22 14.84 -18.29
N ASP A 61 1.94 14.96 -19.40
CA ASP A 61 3.15 15.77 -19.58
C ASP A 61 2.85 17.22 -20.02
N LYS A 62 1.57 17.61 -20.06
CA LYS A 62 1.11 18.93 -20.50
C LYS A 62 -0.22 19.34 -19.87
N GLY A 63 -0.50 20.63 -19.89
CA GLY A 63 -1.75 21.20 -19.40
C GLY A 63 -1.85 22.71 -19.58
N PRO A 64 -2.98 23.33 -19.22
CA PRO A 64 -3.20 24.75 -19.46
C PRO A 64 -2.27 25.64 -18.63
N TRP A 65 -1.88 26.77 -19.23
CA TRP A 65 -1.05 27.82 -18.63
C TRP A 65 -1.54 28.32 -17.26
N HIS A 66 -2.86 28.35 -17.02
CA HIS A 66 -3.44 28.74 -15.73
C HIS A 66 -3.29 27.69 -14.62
N GLY A 67 -2.71 26.52 -14.91
CA GLY A 67 -2.51 25.42 -13.97
C GLY A 67 -3.77 24.61 -13.67
N GLY A 68 -3.71 23.79 -12.63
CA GLY A 68 -4.80 22.90 -12.20
C GLY A 68 -4.73 21.48 -12.78
N THR A 69 -3.71 21.14 -13.57
CA THR A 69 -3.53 19.79 -14.09
C THR A 69 -3.05 18.85 -12.99
N ASN A 70 -3.80 17.79 -12.74
CA ASN A 70 -3.35 16.73 -11.84
C ASN A 70 -2.36 15.81 -12.57
N VAL A 71 -1.07 15.97 -12.29
CA VAL A 71 0.01 15.17 -12.86
C VAL A 71 0.30 13.99 -11.93
N LYS A 72 0.08 12.77 -12.44
CA LYS A 72 0.54 11.53 -11.81
C LYS A 72 2.07 11.45 -11.92
N ILE A 73 2.71 11.00 -10.85
CA ILE A 73 4.15 10.77 -10.74
C ILE A 73 4.37 9.29 -10.43
N ASP A 74 4.82 8.53 -11.43
CA ASP A 74 5.30 7.17 -11.25
C ASP A 74 6.75 7.23 -10.77
N THR A 75 6.98 6.76 -9.53
CA THR A 75 8.31 6.52 -9.00
C THR A 75 8.93 5.28 -9.68
N PRO A 76 10.26 5.07 -9.59
CA PRO A 76 10.88 3.87 -10.13
C PRO A 76 10.26 2.59 -9.53
N GLY A 77 9.96 2.57 -8.23
CA GLY A 77 9.25 1.48 -7.54
C GLY A 77 7.74 1.35 -7.81
N SER A 78 7.14 2.13 -8.73
CA SER A 78 5.68 2.15 -8.96
C SER A 78 5.05 0.83 -9.44
N GLN A 79 5.85 -0.12 -9.94
CA GLN A 79 5.37 -1.45 -10.33
C GLN A 79 5.47 -2.50 -9.22
N VAL A 80 5.94 -2.14 -8.02
CA VAL A 80 5.92 -3.08 -6.88
C VAL A 80 4.47 -3.45 -6.53
N ARG A 81 4.22 -4.73 -6.28
CA ARG A 81 2.94 -5.30 -5.81
C ARG A 81 3.20 -6.27 -4.67
N PHE A 82 2.21 -6.55 -3.84
CA PHE A 82 2.40 -7.51 -2.75
C PHE A 82 2.29 -8.95 -3.27
N SER A 83 3.25 -9.78 -2.89
CA SER A 83 3.27 -11.23 -3.15
C SER A 83 2.78 -12.04 -1.94
N HIS A 84 3.04 -11.54 -0.73
CA HIS A 84 2.68 -12.16 0.55
C HIS A 84 2.04 -11.13 1.48
N ILE A 85 1.11 -11.55 2.33
CA ILE A 85 0.38 -10.69 3.28
C ILE A 85 0.22 -11.38 4.63
N SER A 86 0.19 -10.62 5.72
CA SER A 86 -0.07 -11.10 7.08
C SER A 86 -0.78 -10.01 7.89
N SER A 87 -1.84 -10.38 8.59
CA SER A 87 -2.69 -9.46 9.37
C SER A 87 -2.41 -9.65 10.86
N GLY A 88 -1.82 -8.64 11.49
CA GLY A 88 -1.66 -8.58 12.94
C GLY A 88 -2.90 -7.99 13.62
N ALA A 89 -2.86 -7.85 14.94
CA ALA A 89 -4.04 -7.48 15.72
C ALA A 89 -4.64 -6.10 15.35
N GLN A 90 -3.82 -5.08 15.08
CA GLN A 90 -4.26 -3.73 14.67
C GLN A 90 -3.43 -3.16 13.50
N PHE A 91 -2.65 -4.00 12.83
CA PHE A 91 -1.77 -3.62 11.73
C PHE A 91 -1.67 -4.75 10.70
N SER A 92 -1.09 -4.44 9.56
CA SER A 92 -0.90 -5.37 8.44
C SER A 92 0.54 -5.29 7.95
N LEU A 93 1.11 -6.43 7.60
CA LEU A 93 2.39 -6.55 6.91
C LEU A 93 2.19 -7.17 5.53
N ALA A 94 3.05 -6.79 4.59
CA ALA A 94 3.13 -7.43 3.28
C ALA A 94 4.57 -7.48 2.78
N LEU A 95 4.86 -8.48 1.94
CA LEU A 95 6.10 -8.55 1.18
C LEU A 95 5.86 -7.98 -0.21
N GLY A 96 6.67 -7.00 -0.61
CA GLY A 96 6.69 -6.50 -1.98
C GLY A 96 7.33 -7.47 -2.95
N SER A 97 6.95 -7.38 -4.22
CA SER A 97 7.53 -8.12 -5.33
C SER A 97 9.03 -7.88 -5.50
N ASP A 98 9.56 -6.81 -4.90
CA ASP A 98 10.95 -6.39 -4.82
C ASP A 98 11.69 -6.92 -3.57
N GLY A 99 11.05 -7.75 -2.74
CA GLY A 99 11.63 -8.37 -1.55
C GLY A 99 11.74 -7.44 -0.34
N ASN A 100 11.11 -6.25 -0.37
CA ASN A 100 11.05 -5.34 0.77
C ASN A 100 9.76 -5.60 1.59
N ALA A 101 9.84 -5.49 2.92
CA ALA A 101 8.66 -5.49 3.77
C ALA A 101 7.95 -4.13 3.75
N TYR A 102 6.62 -4.17 3.86
CA TYR A 102 5.75 -3.01 3.98
C TYR A 102 4.77 -3.19 5.13
N GLY A 103 4.53 -2.14 5.91
CA GLY A 103 3.60 -2.14 7.03
C GLY A 103 2.63 -0.95 7.00
N TRP A 104 1.42 -1.15 7.53
CA TRP A 104 0.42 -0.09 7.76
C TRP A 104 -0.55 -0.50 8.89
N GLY A 105 -1.34 0.45 9.39
CA GLY A 105 -2.11 0.31 10.63
C GLY A 105 -1.35 0.87 11.84
N ASP A 106 -1.66 0.34 13.03
CA ASP A 106 -1.04 0.75 14.30
C ASP A 106 0.49 0.58 14.30
N ASN A 107 1.16 1.51 14.97
CA ASN A 107 2.62 1.58 15.14
C ASN A 107 3.01 2.06 16.55
N ALA A 108 2.09 2.07 17.53
CA ALA A 108 2.34 2.54 18.89
C ALA A 108 3.53 1.86 19.60
N PHE A 109 3.90 0.65 19.17
CA PHE A 109 5.01 -0.14 19.69
C PHE A 109 6.12 -0.40 18.65
N GLY A 110 6.11 0.29 17.51
CA GLY A 110 7.09 0.13 16.43
C GLY A 110 6.85 -1.09 15.53
N GLN A 111 5.67 -1.71 15.57
CA GLN A 111 5.36 -2.96 14.86
C GLN A 111 5.41 -2.86 13.31
N LEU A 112 5.45 -1.65 12.74
CA LEU A 112 5.65 -1.47 11.29
C LEU A 112 7.13 -1.52 10.87
N GLY A 113 8.06 -1.59 11.82
CA GLY A 113 9.49 -1.72 11.55
C GLY A 113 10.14 -0.43 11.05
N LEU A 114 9.60 0.72 11.44
CA LEU A 114 10.04 2.04 10.99
C LEU A 114 11.20 2.58 11.83
N SER A 115 12.00 3.47 11.26
CA SER A 115 13.09 4.11 12.01
C SER A 115 12.55 4.92 13.21
N ARG A 116 13.31 4.96 14.32
CA ARG A 116 12.90 5.59 15.59
C ARG A 116 12.41 7.04 15.44
N ASN A 117 12.96 7.79 14.49
CA ASN A 117 12.61 9.19 14.22
C ASN A 117 11.33 9.35 13.37
N GLN A 118 10.75 8.26 12.87
CA GLN A 118 9.51 8.23 12.07
C GLN A 118 8.36 7.50 12.79
N SER A 119 8.43 7.34 14.11
CA SER A 119 7.37 6.72 14.91
C SER A 119 6.13 7.62 15.05
N VAL A 120 5.43 7.85 13.94
CA VAL A 120 4.01 8.23 13.97
C VAL A 120 3.25 7.04 14.58
N TYR A 121 2.23 7.32 15.39
CA TYR A 121 1.45 6.29 16.09
C TYR A 121 0.79 5.26 15.16
N TYR A 122 0.54 5.60 13.89
CA TYR A 122 -0.02 4.69 12.89
C TYR A 122 0.17 5.24 11.46
N HIS A 123 -0.01 4.38 10.45
CA HIS A 123 0.03 4.77 9.04
C HIS A 123 -1.17 4.25 8.25
N ARG A 124 -1.90 5.16 7.57
CA ARG A 124 -3.10 4.87 6.77
C ARG A 124 -2.84 4.28 5.38
N ALA A 125 -1.59 3.99 5.01
CA ALA A 125 -1.23 3.43 3.71
C ALA A 125 0.11 2.68 3.83
N PRO A 126 0.38 1.64 3.01
CA PRO A 126 1.61 0.85 3.12
C PRO A 126 2.88 1.70 3.07
N ARG A 127 3.72 1.55 4.09
CA ARG A 127 5.05 2.15 4.22
C ARG A 127 6.11 1.07 4.20
N MET A 128 7.18 1.30 3.43
CA MET A 128 8.32 0.39 3.42
C MET A 128 9.00 0.39 4.80
N THR A 129 9.12 -0.79 5.39
CA THR A 129 9.90 -1.05 6.61
C THR A 129 11.33 -0.52 6.44
N ALA A 130 12.02 -0.19 7.54
CA ALA A 130 13.42 0.21 7.53
C ALA A 130 14.33 -1.00 7.20
N MET A 131 14.34 -1.39 5.92
CA MET A 131 15.05 -2.56 5.41
C MET A 131 16.56 -2.49 5.75
N PRO A 132 17.15 -3.57 6.28
CA PRO A 132 18.60 -3.68 6.43
C PRO A 132 19.30 -3.62 5.07
N GLU A 133 20.51 -3.06 5.03
CA GLU A 133 21.27 -2.90 3.80
C GLU A 133 21.58 -4.25 3.13
N GLY A 134 21.28 -4.37 1.83
CA GLY A 134 21.50 -5.60 1.06
C GLY A 134 20.54 -6.76 1.34
N VAL A 135 19.61 -6.62 2.29
CA VAL A 135 18.73 -7.72 2.72
C VAL A 135 17.42 -7.73 1.94
N LYS A 136 16.98 -8.92 1.54
CA LYS A 136 15.69 -9.18 0.88
C LYS A 136 14.93 -10.27 1.63
N PHE A 137 13.70 -9.96 2.01
CA PHE A 137 12.82 -10.89 2.69
C PHE A 137 12.09 -11.81 1.70
N THR A 138 11.77 -13.01 2.16
CA THR A 138 11.03 -14.05 1.43
C THR A 138 9.71 -14.41 2.13
N GLN A 139 9.59 -14.12 3.43
CA GLN A 139 8.37 -14.25 4.21
C GLN A 139 8.28 -13.10 5.24
N VAL A 140 7.04 -12.68 5.57
CA VAL A 140 6.74 -11.82 6.72
C VAL A 140 5.57 -12.42 7.51
N SER A 141 5.57 -12.26 8.83
CA SER A 141 4.45 -12.62 9.71
C SER A 141 4.25 -11.54 10.76
N ALA A 142 2.99 -11.12 10.94
CA ALA A 142 2.57 -10.08 11.87
C ALA A 142 1.99 -10.72 13.13
N GLY A 143 2.58 -10.40 14.29
CA GLY A 143 2.08 -10.82 15.60
C GLY A 143 1.03 -9.85 16.16
N TRP A 144 0.95 -9.76 17.49
CA TRP A 144 0.09 -8.75 18.14
C TRP A 144 0.66 -7.33 18.02
N ALA A 145 1.95 -7.15 18.32
CA ALA A 145 2.67 -5.88 18.24
C ALA A 145 4.16 -6.03 17.84
N HIS A 146 4.50 -7.11 17.16
CA HIS A 146 5.83 -7.33 16.59
C HIS A 146 5.73 -7.95 15.19
N GLY A 147 6.74 -7.71 14.37
CA GLY A 147 6.90 -8.36 13.08
C GLY A 147 8.10 -9.30 13.10
N ILE A 148 7.97 -10.41 12.37
CA ILE A 148 9.06 -11.33 12.05
C ILE A 148 9.16 -11.49 10.52
N ALA A 149 10.38 -11.61 10.02
CA ALA A 149 10.64 -11.90 8.61
C ALA A 149 11.73 -12.97 8.48
N LEU A 150 11.62 -13.72 7.38
CA LEU A 150 12.67 -14.60 6.90
C LEU A 150 13.34 -13.93 5.71
N ASP A 151 14.67 -13.92 5.66
CA ASP A 151 15.41 -13.49 4.47
C ASP A 151 15.79 -14.64 3.53
N ARG A 152 16.23 -14.29 2.33
CA ARG A 152 16.65 -15.25 1.30
C ARG A 152 17.85 -16.13 1.71
N ASP A 153 18.62 -15.72 2.71
CA ASP A 153 19.78 -16.45 3.24
C ASP A 153 19.35 -17.39 4.39
N GLY A 154 18.05 -17.43 4.70
CA GLY A 154 17.48 -18.25 5.77
C GLY A 154 17.66 -17.65 7.16
N ARG A 155 17.92 -16.35 7.30
CA ARG A 155 18.08 -15.67 8.61
C ARG A 155 16.77 -15.03 9.06
N ILE A 156 16.59 -14.95 10.37
CA ILE A 156 15.39 -14.42 11.03
C ILE A 156 15.62 -12.97 11.44
N TRP A 157 14.67 -12.10 11.10
CA TRP A 157 14.67 -10.68 11.45
C TRP A 157 13.42 -10.32 12.24
N THR A 158 13.58 -9.55 13.32
CA THR A 158 12.48 -9.20 14.25
C THR A 158 12.47 -7.71 14.60
N TRP A 159 11.27 -7.15 14.79
CA TRP A 159 11.05 -5.75 15.19
C TRP A 159 9.71 -5.53 15.90
N GLY A 160 9.55 -4.38 16.56
CA GLY A 160 8.35 -3.99 17.30
C GLY A 160 8.52 -4.12 18.81
N PHE A 161 7.46 -4.53 19.51
CA PHE A 161 7.45 -4.74 20.95
C PHE A 161 8.23 -6.00 21.34
N ASP A 162 8.98 -5.95 22.45
CA ASP A 162 9.78 -7.08 22.95
C ASP A 162 9.35 -7.55 24.35
N PHE A 163 8.08 -7.93 24.48
CA PHE A 163 7.57 -8.44 25.75
C PHE A 163 7.89 -9.92 25.92
N GLY A 164 8.64 -10.26 26.98
CA GLY A 164 9.12 -11.62 27.21
C GLY A 164 10.24 -12.07 26.26
N GLY A 165 10.89 -11.15 25.55
CA GLY A 165 11.95 -11.49 24.59
C GLY A 165 11.43 -12.03 23.26
N CYS A 166 10.21 -11.70 22.84
CA CYS A 166 9.61 -12.23 21.60
C CYS A 166 10.35 -11.82 20.32
N LEU A 167 11.23 -10.82 20.36
CA LEU A 167 12.16 -10.50 19.28
C LEU A 167 13.38 -11.44 19.24
N GLY A 168 13.66 -12.19 20.31
CA GLY A 168 14.70 -13.21 20.36
C GLY A 168 16.12 -12.67 20.24
N ARG A 169 16.35 -11.40 20.62
CA ARG A 169 17.62 -10.68 20.50
C ARG A 169 17.69 -9.52 21.49
N PRO A 170 18.88 -9.03 21.85
CA PRO A 170 19.00 -7.80 22.64
C PRO A 170 18.34 -6.58 21.97
N VAL A 171 17.68 -5.74 22.79
CA VAL A 171 17.15 -4.43 22.44
C VAL A 171 17.37 -3.41 23.56
N ASP A 172 17.44 -2.13 23.20
CA ASP A 172 17.49 -1.02 24.16
C ASP A 172 16.09 -0.73 24.73
N GLY A 173 15.70 -1.46 25.78
CA GLY A 173 14.43 -1.27 26.49
C GLY A 173 13.39 -2.34 26.14
N LEU A 174 12.21 -1.92 25.66
CA LEU A 174 11.10 -2.82 25.31
C LEU A 174 10.73 -2.79 23.82
N TYR A 175 11.52 -2.11 22.98
CA TYR A 175 11.17 -1.83 21.58
C TYR A 175 12.38 -1.99 20.65
N GLY A 176 12.26 -2.89 19.68
CA GLY A 176 13.16 -2.98 18.53
C GLY A 176 12.53 -2.31 17.31
N TYR A 177 12.52 -0.97 17.24
CA TYR A 177 11.77 -0.22 16.21
C TYR A 177 12.03 -0.63 14.75
N SER A 178 13.25 -1.09 14.42
CA SER A 178 13.63 -1.56 13.08
C SER A 178 14.05 -3.03 13.10
N PRO A 179 13.98 -3.75 11.96
CA PRO A 179 14.45 -5.12 11.83
C PRO A 179 15.88 -5.30 12.35
N GLY A 180 16.07 -6.33 13.17
CA GLY A 180 17.39 -6.81 13.61
C GLY A 180 17.41 -8.33 13.67
N LEU A 181 18.60 -8.93 13.54
CA LEU A 181 18.78 -10.38 13.53
C LEU A 181 18.43 -11.02 14.87
N ALA A 182 17.65 -12.11 14.85
CA ALA A 182 17.44 -12.94 16.03
C ALA A 182 18.73 -13.67 16.42
N SER A 183 18.94 -13.88 17.73
CA SER A 183 20.13 -14.52 18.29
C SER A 183 20.06 -16.05 18.19
N VAL A 184 20.23 -16.57 16.96
CA VAL A 184 20.29 -18.01 16.67
C VAL A 184 21.74 -18.52 16.55
N PRO A 185 22.03 -19.81 16.79
CA PRO A 185 23.36 -20.37 16.56
C PRO A 185 23.81 -20.29 15.10
N GLU A 186 25.12 -20.09 14.89
CA GLU A 186 25.71 -20.04 13.55
C GLU A 186 25.48 -21.36 12.77
N GLY A 187 25.28 -21.23 11.45
CA GLY A 187 25.11 -22.37 10.55
C GLY A 187 23.69 -22.95 10.49
N VAL A 188 22.75 -22.48 11.31
CA VAL A 188 21.32 -22.85 11.20
C VAL A 188 20.64 -21.98 10.13
N THR A 189 19.96 -22.61 9.18
CA THR A 189 19.16 -21.93 8.14
C THR A 189 17.68 -22.25 8.31
N PHE A 190 16.83 -21.22 8.20
CA PHE A 190 15.40 -21.31 8.41
C PHE A 190 14.61 -21.28 7.11
N THR A 191 13.45 -21.95 7.10
CA THR A 191 12.55 -22.09 5.95
C THR A 191 11.15 -21.55 6.20
N ALA A 192 10.78 -21.29 7.47
CA ALA A 192 9.56 -20.56 7.81
C ALA A 192 9.71 -19.80 9.14
N VAL A 193 8.95 -18.72 9.29
CA VAL A 193 8.78 -17.96 10.54
C VAL A 193 7.29 -17.73 10.84
N SER A 194 6.94 -17.59 12.12
CA SER A 194 5.60 -17.22 12.57
C SER A 194 5.69 -16.36 13.84
N ALA A 195 5.02 -15.21 13.83
CA ALA A 195 4.82 -14.36 15.00
C ALA A 195 3.46 -14.64 15.63
N GLY A 196 3.47 -14.94 16.93
CA GLY A 196 2.26 -15.08 17.74
C GLY A 196 1.94 -13.77 18.44
N LYS A 197 1.32 -13.86 19.61
CA LYS A 197 0.93 -12.69 20.39
C LYS A 197 2.11 -12.01 21.09
N PHE A 198 2.87 -12.79 21.85
CA PHE A 198 4.08 -12.38 22.56
C PHE A 198 5.16 -13.46 22.45
N SER A 199 5.07 -14.28 21.42
CA SER A 199 5.91 -15.43 21.17
C SER A 199 6.23 -15.49 19.69
N SER A 200 7.29 -16.20 19.33
CA SER A 200 7.79 -16.33 17.98
C SER A 200 8.28 -17.75 17.74
N MET A 201 8.15 -18.19 16.50
CA MET A 201 8.58 -19.50 16.05
C MET A 201 9.36 -19.41 14.75
N ALA A 202 10.28 -20.34 14.56
CA ALA A 202 10.91 -20.59 13.27
C ALA A 202 11.05 -22.10 13.00
N LEU A 203 11.09 -22.47 11.73
CA LEU A 203 11.29 -23.83 11.25
C LEU A 203 12.63 -23.88 10.53
N ASP A 204 13.57 -24.71 11.00
CA ASP A 204 14.87 -24.90 10.34
C ASP A 204 14.78 -25.87 9.15
N SER A 205 15.79 -25.84 8.29
CA SER A 205 15.87 -26.62 7.04
C SER A 205 15.86 -28.14 7.21
N ASN A 206 15.99 -28.66 8.44
CA ASN A 206 15.84 -30.07 8.78
C ASN A 206 14.42 -30.42 9.26
N GLY A 207 13.47 -29.48 9.21
CA GLY A 207 12.10 -29.65 9.69
C GLY A 207 12.00 -29.62 11.22
N GLN A 208 12.83 -28.79 11.86
CA GLN A 208 12.86 -28.65 13.31
C GLN A 208 12.32 -27.28 13.75
N ALA A 209 11.41 -27.27 14.72
CA ALA A 209 10.88 -26.06 15.33
C ALA A 209 11.84 -25.45 16.36
N TRP A 210 11.92 -24.13 16.33
CA TRP A 210 12.59 -23.28 17.31
C TRP A 210 11.56 -22.29 17.87
N THR A 211 11.57 -22.06 19.18
CA THR A 211 10.57 -21.22 19.86
C THR A 211 11.20 -20.28 20.89
N TRP A 212 10.58 -19.12 21.10
CA TRP A 212 10.99 -18.12 22.09
C TRP A 212 9.91 -17.06 22.34
N GLY A 213 10.09 -16.29 23.41
CA GLY A 213 9.24 -15.18 23.85
C GLY A 213 8.54 -15.45 25.18
N TRP A 214 7.47 -14.69 25.42
CA TRP A 214 6.57 -14.91 26.55
C TRP A 214 6.03 -16.36 26.55
N ILE A 215 5.82 -16.91 27.76
CA ILE A 215 5.59 -18.33 28.05
C ILE A 215 6.73 -19.29 27.64
N ASP A 216 7.91 -18.78 27.28
CA ASP A 216 9.06 -19.55 26.84
C ASP A 216 10.39 -18.93 27.31
N THR A 217 11.52 -19.26 26.68
CA THR A 217 12.81 -18.58 26.80
C THR A 217 12.81 -17.24 26.05
N ASP A 218 13.52 -16.25 26.56
CA ASP A 218 13.74 -14.94 25.91
C ASP A 218 14.63 -14.99 24.65
N THR A 219 15.21 -16.16 24.37
CA THR A 219 16.17 -16.44 23.30
C THR A 219 15.74 -17.66 22.50
N PRO A 220 15.96 -17.70 21.16
CA PRO A 220 15.61 -18.84 20.31
C PRO A 220 16.25 -20.15 20.79
N HIS A 221 15.42 -21.15 21.11
CA HIS A 221 15.90 -22.48 21.46
C HIS A 221 15.25 -23.58 20.60
N LYS A 222 15.98 -24.68 20.41
CA LYS A 222 15.56 -25.85 19.63
C LYS A 222 14.60 -26.71 20.45
N VAL A 223 13.38 -26.96 19.96
CA VAL A 223 12.40 -27.81 20.66
C VAL A 223 12.87 -29.26 20.70
N ALA A 224 12.64 -29.97 21.81
CA ALA A 224 12.95 -31.40 21.92
C ALA A 224 11.94 -32.25 21.11
N GLN A 225 12.13 -32.34 19.79
CA GLN A 225 11.40 -33.25 18.91
C GLN A 225 11.81 -34.71 19.16
N GLY A 226 10.82 -35.61 19.15
CA GLY A 226 11.05 -37.05 19.18
C GLY A 226 11.64 -37.56 17.86
N GLU A 227 12.27 -38.73 17.89
CA GLU A 227 12.85 -39.35 16.70
C GLU A 227 11.81 -39.52 15.58
N GLY A 228 12.19 -39.16 14.35
CA GLY A 228 11.34 -39.25 13.16
C GLY A 228 10.33 -38.11 12.97
N ILE A 229 10.16 -37.20 13.93
CA ILE A 229 9.25 -36.05 13.77
C ILE A 229 9.94 -34.95 12.96
N VAL A 230 9.44 -34.71 11.74
CA VAL A 230 9.88 -33.65 10.83
C VAL A 230 8.69 -32.75 10.53
N PHE A 231 8.81 -31.46 10.87
CA PHE A 231 7.77 -30.46 10.62
C PHE A 231 7.89 -29.81 9.24
N THR A 232 6.74 -29.44 8.68
CA THR A 232 6.59 -28.80 7.37
C THR A 232 5.91 -27.43 7.45
N ALA A 233 5.19 -27.14 8.54
CA ALA A 233 4.62 -25.82 8.83
C ALA A 233 4.57 -25.59 10.35
N ILE A 234 4.53 -24.33 10.77
CA ILE A 234 4.52 -23.88 12.17
C ILE A 234 3.54 -22.73 12.35
N CYS A 235 2.97 -22.59 13.56
CA CYS A 235 2.20 -21.40 13.93
C CYS A 235 2.31 -21.12 15.43
N ALA A 236 2.72 -19.90 15.77
CA ALA A 236 2.89 -19.41 17.13
C ALA A 236 1.53 -19.00 17.72
N VAL A 237 1.15 -19.50 18.91
CA VAL A 237 -0.18 -19.29 19.49
C VAL A 237 -0.12 -18.60 20.87
N ASN A 238 -1.23 -18.57 21.62
CA ASN A 238 -1.33 -17.80 22.86
C ASN A 238 -0.84 -18.53 24.12
N ASN A 239 -0.84 -17.75 25.21
CA ASN A 239 -0.57 -18.07 26.61
C ASN A 239 -1.25 -19.32 27.21
N THR A 240 -2.37 -19.80 26.66
CA THR A 240 -3.08 -21.00 27.15
C THR A 240 -2.45 -22.27 26.58
N ASN A 241 -2.41 -22.42 25.25
CA ASN A 241 -2.08 -23.67 24.57
C ASN A 241 -0.69 -23.75 23.89
N GLY A 242 0.07 -22.65 23.83
CA GLY A 242 1.53 -22.69 23.58
C GLY A 242 1.97 -22.48 22.13
N TYR A 243 2.23 -23.58 21.42
CA TYR A 243 2.82 -23.61 20.09
C TYR A 243 2.26 -24.77 19.26
N THR A 244 2.29 -24.63 17.93
CA THR A 244 1.78 -25.67 17.02
C THR A 244 2.71 -25.91 15.81
N ALA A 245 2.68 -27.14 15.30
CA ALA A 245 3.36 -27.50 14.04
C ALA A 245 2.65 -28.65 13.31
N LEU A 246 2.82 -28.71 11.99
CA LEU A 246 2.35 -29.79 11.11
C LEU A 246 3.54 -30.68 10.71
N ASP A 247 3.42 -32.00 10.87
CA ASP A 247 4.45 -32.96 10.46
C ASP A 247 4.31 -33.46 8.99
N THR A 248 5.34 -34.13 8.49
CA THR A 248 5.36 -34.75 7.14
C THR A 248 4.29 -35.83 6.94
N ASP A 249 3.79 -36.45 8.01
CA ASP A 249 2.68 -37.41 7.95
C ASP A 249 1.31 -36.74 7.88
N GLY A 250 1.23 -35.43 8.17
CA GLY A 250 0.02 -34.64 8.20
C GLY A 250 -0.66 -34.59 9.57
N ARG A 251 0.05 -34.89 10.68
CA ARG A 251 -0.45 -34.66 12.03
C ARG A 251 -0.12 -33.24 12.48
N ILE A 252 -1.08 -32.58 13.12
CA ILE A 252 -0.85 -31.32 13.82
C ILE A 252 -0.47 -31.66 15.26
N TRP A 253 0.57 -31.02 15.76
CA TRP A 253 1.11 -31.19 17.10
C TRP A 253 0.98 -29.89 17.88
N ASN A 254 0.77 -30.01 19.18
CA ASN A 254 0.71 -28.91 20.14
C ASN A 254 1.66 -29.16 21.32
N TRP A 255 2.27 -28.10 21.84
CA TRP A 255 3.10 -28.12 23.05
C TRP A 255 3.18 -26.75 23.68
N ARG A 256 3.61 -26.70 24.94
CA ARG A 256 3.84 -25.47 25.68
C ARG A 256 5.09 -25.62 26.53
N HIS A 257 6.17 -24.92 26.19
CA HIS A 257 7.37 -24.93 27.01
C HIS A 257 7.11 -24.19 28.35
N PRO A 258 7.83 -24.52 29.45
CA PRO A 258 8.43 -25.83 29.77
C PRO A 258 7.40 -26.88 30.25
N TYR A 259 6.10 -26.57 30.18
CA TYR A 259 5.04 -27.27 30.93
C TYR A 259 4.52 -28.57 30.31
N SER A 260 4.56 -28.73 28.98
CA SER A 260 4.01 -29.91 28.31
C SER A 260 4.92 -30.48 27.22
N LYS A 261 4.83 -31.80 27.03
CA LYS A 261 5.49 -32.51 25.94
C LYS A 261 4.71 -32.31 24.64
N LEU A 262 5.43 -32.43 23.54
CA LEU A 262 4.88 -32.47 22.19
C LEU A 262 3.81 -33.58 22.07
N THR A 263 2.57 -33.18 21.79
CA THR A 263 1.39 -34.05 21.75
C THR A 263 0.67 -33.86 20.41
N PRO A 264 0.26 -34.92 19.70
CA PRO A 264 -0.50 -34.79 18.46
C PRO A 264 -1.98 -34.56 18.74
N VAL A 265 -2.65 -33.77 17.90
CA VAL A 265 -4.11 -33.64 17.88
C VAL A 265 -4.73 -35.02 17.57
N GLU A 266 -5.64 -35.48 18.43
CA GLU A 266 -6.26 -36.80 18.34
C GLU A 266 -7.25 -36.87 17.17
N THR A 267 -6.79 -37.37 16.01
CA THR A 267 -7.63 -37.64 14.85
C THR A 267 -6.96 -38.62 13.87
N ASP A 268 -7.75 -39.32 13.07
CA ASP A 268 -7.28 -40.10 11.92
C ASP A 268 -7.11 -39.26 10.64
N VAL A 269 -7.63 -38.03 10.63
CA VAL A 269 -7.46 -37.10 9.51
C VAL A 269 -5.98 -36.71 9.38
N ARG A 270 -5.50 -36.56 8.14
CA ARG A 270 -4.16 -36.05 7.84
C ARG A 270 -4.26 -34.79 7.01
N PHE A 271 -3.53 -33.77 7.43
CA PHE A 271 -3.56 -32.43 6.88
C PHE A 271 -2.37 -32.16 5.95
N LYS A 272 -2.48 -31.07 5.18
CA LYS A 272 -1.42 -30.54 4.30
C LYS A 272 -1.10 -29.06 4.53
N ALA A 273 -2.00 -28.34 5.19
CA ALA A 273 -1.85 -26.95 5.60
C ALA A 273 -2.81 -26.67 6.77
N TYR A 274 -2.49 -25.67 7.59
CA TYR A 274 -3.37 -25.19 8.65
C TYR A 274 -3.05 -23.74 9.01
N SER A 275 -4.00 -23.08 9.66
CA SER A 275 -3.82 -21.81 10.38
C SER A 275 -4.54 -21.93 11.72
N ILE A 276 -4.18 -21.07 12.67
CA ILE A 276 -4.78 -20.98 13.99
C ILE A 276 -4.79 -19.52 14.41
N ASP A 277 -5.93 -19.07 14.92
CA ASP A 277 -6.06 -17.78 15.60
C ASP A 277 -5.35 -17.89 16.96
N PRO A 278 -4.27 -17.12 17.22
CA PRO A 278 -3.39 -17.29 18.38
C PRO A 278 -4.08 -16.86 19.69
N GLY A 279 -4.96 -17.74 20.21
CA GLY A 279 -6.21 -17.42 20.95
C GLY A 279 -6.42 -17.97 22.38
N CYS A 280 -7.44 -18.76 22.78
CA CYS A 280 -8.66 -19.33 22.18
C CYS A 280 -8.56 -20.00 20.80
N ASP A 281 -7.33 -20.30 20.37
CA ASP A 281 -6.96 -21.54 19.70
C ASP A 281 -8.02 -22.16 18.78
N HIS A 282 -8.54 -21.34 17.86
CA HIS A 282 -9.48 -21.73 16.83
C HIS A 282 -8.66 -22.13 15.62
N PHE A 283 -8.71 -23.42 15.32
CA PHE A 283 -7.96 -24.04 14.24
C PHE A 283 -8.80 -24.13 12.97
N ILE A 284 -8.13 -23.91 11.85
CA ILE A 284 -8.64 -24.26 10.53
C ILE A 284 -7.55 -25.00 9.75
N ALA A 285 -7.89 -26.16 9.20
CA ALA A 285 -6.94 -27.03 8.52
C ALA A 285 -7.49 -27.56 7.19
N ILE A 286 -6.58 -27.82 6.25
CA ILE A 286 -6.89 -28.47 4.98
C ILE A 286 -6.41 -29.91 5.06
N ALA A 287 -7.33 -30.85 4.96
CA ALA A 287 -7.03 -32.27 4.85
C ALA A 287 -6.35 -32.60 3.51
N ARG A 288 -5.66 -33.74 3.42
CA ARG A 288 -4.96 -34.18 2.19
C ARG A 288 -5.91 -34.34 0.99
N ASP A 289 -7.19 -34.64 1.23
CA ASP A 289 -8.25 -34.69 0.22
C ASP A 289 -8.76 -33.31 -0.26
N GLY A 290 -8.27 -32.21 0.34
CA GLY A 290 -8.68 -30.85 0.03
C GLY A 290 -9.97 -30.38 0.73
N THR A 291 -10.48 -31.12 1.71
CA THR A 291 -11.58 -30.67 2.57
C THR A 291 -11.09 -29.76 3.70
N VAL A 292 -11.95 -28.85 4.16
CA VAL A 292 -11.66 -27.94 5.28
C VAL A 292 -12.20 -28.52 6.59
N TRP A 293 -11.41 -28.41 7.66
CA TRP A 293 -11.71 -28.89 9.00
C TRP A 293 -11.48 -27.80 10.05
N THR A 294 -12.30 -27.76 11.09
CA THR A 294 -12.27 -26.74 12.14
C THR A 294 -12.52 -27.33 13.53
N TRP A 295 -11.84 -26.77 14.53
CA TRP A 295 -12.05 -27.05 15.95
C TRP A 295 -11.53 -25.90 16.81
N ASP A 296 -12.07 -25.76 18.01
CA ASP A 296 -11.81 -24.68 18.95
C ASP A 296 -11.66 -25.29 20.35
N ILE A 297 -10.48 -25.18 20.95
CA ILE A 297 -10.17 -25.82 22.25
C ILE A 297 -10.92 -25.15 23.41
N GLU A 298 -11.25 -23.86 23.30
CA GLU A 298 -11.94 -23.12 24.37
C GLU A 298 -13.47 -23.10 24.19
N ASN A 299 -13.99 -23.52 23.02
CA ASN A 299 -15.42 -23.71 22.71
C ASN A 299 -16.28 -22.43 22.84
N ASN A 300 -15.71 -21.28 22.47
CA ASN A 300 -16.35 -19.96 22.59
C ASN A 300 -17.03 -19.54 21.26
N GLY A 301 -17.98 -20.35 20.81
CA GLY A 301 -18.53 -20.30 19.44
C GLY A 301 -19.38 -19.07 19.08
N ASN A 302 -18.85 -18.20 18.20
CA ASN A 302 -19.54 -17.15 17.45
C ASN A 302 -19.66 -17.51 15.94
N GLY A 303 -19.79 -18.81 15.64
CA GLY A 303 -19.93 -19.35 14.28
C GLY A 303 -18.61 -19.64 13.54
N GLN A 304 -17.44 -19.34 14.13
CA GLN A 304 -16.11 -19.49 13.49
C GLN A 304 -15.80 -20.92 13.01
N LEU A 305 -16.45 -21.93 13.57
CA LEU A 305 -16.30 -23.32 13.14
C LEU A 305 -16.90 -23.60 11.75
N GLY A 306 -17.91 -22.84 11.28
CA GLY A 306 -18.52 -23.08 9.96
C GLY A 306 -19.33 -24.37 9.86
N ARG A 307 -19.56 -25.03 11.01
CA ARG A 307 -20.25 -26.31 11.20
C ARG A 307 -20.98 -26.25 12.54
N ILE A 308 -21.99 -27.12 12.70
CA ILE A 308 -22.70 -27.31 13.97
C ILE A 308 -22.01 -28.47 14.72
N PRO A 309 -21.40 -28.26 15.89
CA PRO A 309 -20.87 -29.35 16.70
C PRO A 309 -21.98 -30.18 17.35
N ASP A 310 -21.74 -31.46 17.55
CA ASP A 310 -22.63 -32.39 18.26
C ASP A 310 -21.82 -33.36 19.14
N SER A 311 -22.47 -34.32 19.78
CA SER A 311 -21.81 -35.29 20.66
C SER A 311 -20.92 -36.31 19.93
N ALA A 312 -21.03 -36.44 18.61
CA ALA A 312 -20.16 -37.27 17.78
C ALA A 312 -19.02 -36.46 17.12
N ASN A 313 -19.24 -35.16 16.91
CA ASN A 313 -18.34 -34.21 16.27
C ASN A 313 -18.19 -32.96 17.15
N PRO A 314 -17.59 -33.07 18.34
CA PRO A 314 -17.56 -31.98 19.31
C PRO A 314 -16.72 -30.79 18.80
N ALA A 315 -16.84 -29.65 19.48
CA ALA A 315 -16.22 -28.39 19.05
C ALA A 315 -14.69 -28.41 19.18
N ASP A 316 -14.19 -29.12 20.20
CA ASP A 316 -12.78 -29.25 20.59
C ASP A 316 -11.98 -30.28 19.78
N LYS A 317 -12.66 -31.06 18.93
CA LYS A 317 -12.02 -32.04 18.03
C LYS A 317 -12.20 -31.66 16.55
N PRO A 318 -11.23 -31.98 15.67
CA PRO A 318 -11.35 -31.70 14.24
C PRO A 318 -12.65 -32.23 13.64
N GLY A 319 -13.50 -31.32 13.15
CA GLY A 319 -14.72 -31.66 12.42
C GLY A 319 -14.76 -30.98 11.05
N ARG A 320 -15.31 -31.67 10.06
CA ARG A 320 -15.36 -31.19 8.67
C ARG A 320 -16.33 -30.02 8.51
N VAL A 321 -15.91 -28.99 7.78
CA VAL A 321 -16.76 -27.89 7.33
C VAL A 321 -17.57 -28.34 6.10
N PRO A 322 -18.92 -28.28 6.12
CA PRO A 322 -19.74 -28.66 4.97
C PRO A 322 -19.47 -27.80 3.73
N GLY A 323 -19.62 -28.39 2.54
CA GLY A 323 -19.58 -27.67 1.25
C GLY A 323 -18.19 -27.27 0.74
N LEU A 324 -17.15 -27.24 1.57
CA LEU A 324 -15.80 -26.86 1.14
C LEU A 324 -14.95 -28.07 0.73
N THR A 325 -14.51 -28.05 -0.53
CA THR A 325 -13.59 -29.01 -1.16
C THR A 325 -12.61 -28.24 -2.05
N GLY A 326 -11.54 -28.89 -2.52
CA GLY A 326 -10.55 -28.22 -3.39
C GLY A 326 -9.82 -27.06 -2.71
N ALA A 327 -9.75 -27.04 -1.37
CA ALA A 327 -9.12 -25.97 -0.63
C ALA A 327 -7.59 -25.92 -0.83
N THR A 328 -7.09 -24.69 -0.98
CA THR A 328 -5.69 -24.36 -1.28
C THR A 328 -5.06 -23.47 -0.22
N GLN A 329 -5.85 -22.61 0.45
CA GLN A 329 -5.44 -21.79 1.58
C GLN A 329 -6.58 -21.72 2.59
N VAL A 330 -6.23 -21.61 3.88
CA VAL A 330 -7.14 -21.34 4.98
C VAL A 330 -6.47 -20.35 5.93
N ASP A 331 -7.25 -19.52 6.59
CA ASP A 331 -6.74 -18.63 7.64
C ASP A 331 -7.75 -18.44 8.77
N ALA A 332 -7.25 -18.31 10.00
CA ALA A 332 -8.02 -18.09 11.21
C ALA A 332 -7.64 -16.72 11.79
N GLY A 333 -8.61 -15.81 11.87
CA GLY A 333 -8.38 -14.39 12.07
C GLY A 333 -7.83 -14.05 13.45
N SER A 334 -6.60 -13.53 13.50
CA SER A 334 -5.89 -13.21 14.75
C SER A 334 -6.58 -12.12 15.58
N ARG A 335 -6.81 -12.36 16.88
CA ARG A 335 -7.57 -11.43 17.75
C ARG A 335 -6.82 -10.77 18.93
N PRO A 336 -7.27 -9.59 19.40
CA PRO A 336 -6.82 -8.95 20.66
C PRO A 336 -7.25 -9.71 21.93
N ILE A 337 -6.85 -9.20 23.09
CA ILE A 337 -7.16 -9.84 24.38
C ILE A 337 -8.63 -9.62 24.77
N GLY A 338 -9.36 -10.68 25.11
CA GLY A 338 -10.66 -10.60 25.79
C GLY A 338 -11.87 -10.29 24.91
N VAL A 339 -11.84 -10.69 23.63
CA VAL A 339 -12.97 -10.60 22.70
C VAL A 339 -13.26 -11.97 22.07
N ASP A 340 -14.49 -12.45 22.22
CA ASP A 340 -14.92 -13.80 21.79
C ASP A 340 -15.30 -13.85 20.30
N THR A 341 -14.53 -13.21 19.42
CA THR A 341 -14.84 -13.08 17.99
C THR A 341 -13.80 -13.75 17.11
N GLY A 342 -14.10 -14.96 16.63
CA GLY A 342 -13.30 -15.67 15.63
C GLY A 342 -13.79 -15.42 14.20
N VAL A 343 -12.85 -15.39 13.25
CA VAL A 343 -13.09 -15.31 11.80
C VAL A 343 -12.37 -16.48 11.12
N SER A 344 -13.01 -17.08 10.13
CA SER A 344 -12.43 -18.13 9.29
C SER A 344 -12.49 -17.74 7.83
N LEU A 345 -11.38 -17.92 7.11
CA LEU A 345 -11.27 -17.74 5.67
C LEU A 345 -10.80 -19.03 4.98
N ALA A 346 -11.26 -19.27 3.77
CA ALA A 346 -10.74 -20.33 2.90
C ALA A 346 -10.73 -19.91 1.42
N ILE A 347 -9.69 -20.31 0.67
CA ILE A 347 -9.67 -20.26 -0.80
C ILE A 347 -9.80 -21.68 -1.35
N THR A 348 -10.86 -21.91 -2.11
CA THR A 348 -11.10 -23.13 -2.90
C THR A 348 -10.88 -22.85 -4.39
N ASP A 349 -10.94 -23.90 -5.20
CA ASP A 349 -11.07 -23.83 -6.66
C ASP A 349 -12.27 -22.98 -7.16
N THR A 350 -13.33 -22.90 -6.35
CA THR A 350 -14.60 -22.23 -6.64
C THR A 350 -14.71 -20.78 -6.11
N GLY A 351 -13.78 -20.34 -5.25
CA GLY A 351 -13.69 -18.95 -4.79
C GLY A 351 -13.11 -18.78 -3.39
N ALA A 352 -13.26 -17.59 -2.83
CA ALA A 352 -12.96 -17.31 -1.43
C ALA A 352 -14.23 -17.32 -0.58
N TRP A 353 -14.11 -17.87 0.62
CA TRP A 353 -15.19 -18.09 1.58
C TRP A 353 -14.79 -17.51 2.94
N ALA A 354 -15.78 -16.98 3.66
CA ALA A 354 -15.62 -16.37 4.97
C ALA A 354 -16.79 -16.75 5.89
N TRP A 355 -16.52 -16.99 7.16
CA TRP A 355 -17.53 -17.25 8.20
C TRP A 355 -17.01 -16.91 9.60
N GLY A 356 -17.90 -16.91 10.59
CA GLY A 356 -17.67 -16.41 11.95
C GLY A 356 -18.19 -14.99 12.17
N SER A 357 -17.48 -14.22 13.00
CA SER A 357 -17.89 -12.87 13.40
C SER A 357 -17.83 -11.86 12.26
N ASN A 358 -18.81 -10.95 12.22
CA ASN A 358 -18.93 -9.94 11.17
C ASN A 358 -19.34 -8.56 11.72
N ASN A 359 -19.11 -8.30 13.01
CA ASN A 359 -19.54 -7.08 13.72
C ASN A 359 -18.93 -5.76 13.17
N HIS A 360 -17.90 -5.87 12.33
CA HIS A 360 -17.21 -4.78 11.65
C HIS A 360 -17.20 -4.95 10.12
N GLY A 361 -17.98 -5.89 9.56
CA GLY A 361 -17.94 -6.22 8.14
C GLY A 361 -16.72 -7.05 7.71
N GLN A 362 -15.95 -7.60 8.66
CA GLN A 362 -14.66 -8.26 8.45
C GLN A 362 -14.72 -9.60 7.69
N LEU A 363 -15.91 -10.09 7.32
CA LEU A 363 -16.09 -11.23 6.40
C LEU A 363 -16.16 -10.83 4.92
N GLY A 364 -16.55 -9.59 4.58
CA GLY A 364 -16.62 -9.14 3.19
C GLY A 364 -17.66 -9.85 2.33
N THR A 365 -18.73 -10.38 2.94
CA THR A 365 -19.79 -11.17 2.29
C THR A 365 -20.93 -10.31 1.71
N GLY A 366 -20.74 -8.98 1.63
CA GLY A 366 -21.77 -8.04 1.16
C GLY A 366 -22.95 -7.86 2.12
N THR A 367 -22.85 -8.40 3.34
CA THR A 367 -23.81 -8.18 4.42
C THR A 367 -23.07 -8.00 5.75
N GLY A 368 -23.67 -7.28 6.69
CA GLY A 368 -23.20 -7.16 8.08
C GLY A 368 -23.57 -8.30 9.01
N LYS A 369 -24.02 -9.45 8.49
CA LYS A 369 -24.50 -10.57 9.32
C LYS A 369 -23.35 -11.49 9.69
N ILE A 370 -23.28 -11.86 10.97
CA ILE A 370 -22.55 -13.05 11.42
C ILE A 370 -23.08 -14.26 10.64
N THR A 371 -22.21 -15.19 10.28
CA THR A 371 -22.61 -16.43 9.61
C THR A 371 -21.83 -17.61 10.16
N ASP A 372 -22.55 -18.67 10.50
CA ASP A 372 -22.07 -19.92 11.11
C ASP A 372 -21.77 -21.01 10.06
N THR A 373 -21.85 -20.66 8.78
CA THR A 373 -21.58 -21.52 7.62
C THR A 373 -20.81 -20.73 6.56
N PRO A 374 -20.01 -21.38 5.69
CA PRO A 374 -19.20 -20.68 4.70
C PRO A 374 -20.03 -19.82 3.73
N ALA A 375 -19.84 -18.49 3.79
CA ALA A 375 -20.43 -17.54 2.85
C ALA A 375 -19.36 -17.03 1.87
N ARG A 376 -19.75 -16.72 0.63
CA ARG A 376 -18.81 -16.30 -0.42
C ARG A 376 -18.36 -14.85 -0.19
N VAL A 377 -17.05 -14.60 -0.23
CA VAL A 377 -16.50 -13.24 -0.22
C VAL A 377 -16.87 -12.54 -1.53
N VAL A 378 -17.30 -11.28 -1.45
CA VAL A 378 -17.74 -10.52 -2.63
C VAL A 378 -16.56 -10.24 -3.56
N THR A 379 -16.83 -10.23 -4.87
CA THR A 379 -15.86 -9.82 -5.89
C THR A 379 -15.76 -8.30 -5.92
N PRO A 380 -14.56 -7.69 -5.94
CA PRO A 380 -14.43 -6.24 -5.86
C PRO A 380 -15.08 -5.53 -7.05
N ALA A 381 -15.61 -4.33 -6.82
CA ALA A 381 -16.21 -3.52 -7.88
C ALA A 381 -15.18 -3.21 -8.98
N GLY A 382 -15.55 -3.49 -10.24
CA GLY A 382 -14.67 -3.29 -11.40
C GLY A 382 -13.54 -4.32 -11.56
N ALA A 383 -13.56 -5.44 -10.83
CA ALA A 383 -12.62 -6.53 -11.05
C ALA A 383 -12.75 -7.13 -12.47
N PRO A 384 -11.64 -7.57 -13.09
CA PRO A 384 -11.65 -8.12 -14.45
C PRO A 384 -12.37 -9.48 -14.55
N THR A 385 -12.78 -9.84 -15.76
CA THR A 385 -13.33 -11.18 -16.04
C THR A 385 -12.32 -12.27 -15.64
N GLY A 386 -12.78 -13.28 -14.90
CA GLY A 386 -11.93 -14.35 -14.38
C GLY A 386 -11.14 -13.99 -13.10
N PHE A 387 -11.41 -12.84 -12.48
CA PHE A 387 -10.82 -12.48 -11.18
C PHE A 387 -11.08 -13.56 -10.12
N ARG A 388 -10.04 -13.85 -9.34
CA ARG A 388 -10.11 -14.66 -8.12
C ARG A 388 -9.15 -14.11 -7.06
N TYR A 389 -9.45 -14.35 -5.80
CA TYR A 389 -8.48 -14.15 -4.73
C TYR A 389 -7.44 -15.28 -4.73
N ILE A 390 -6.20 -14.95 -4.38
CA ILE A 390 -5.01 -15.81 -4.43
C ILE A 390 -4.14 -15.75 -3.15
N GLY A 391 -4.59 -14.95 -2.18
CA GLY A 391 -3.99 -14.77 -0.85
C GLY A 391 -5.06 -14.27 0.11
N ILE A 392 -5.05 -14.78 1.34
CA ILE A 392 -5.93 -14.40 2.45
C ILE A 392 -5.09 -14.12 3.71
N ALA A 393 -5.44 -13.08 4.47
CA ALA A 393 -4.92 -12.84 5.81
C ALA A 393 -5.97 -12.10 6.67
N ALA A 394 -6.50 -12.75 7.70
CA ALA A 394 -7.52 -12.21 8.59
C ALA A 394 -6.94 -11.76 9.95
N SER A 395 -7.49 -10.67 10.47
CA SER A 395 -7.61 -10.45 11.91
C SER A 395 -9.07 -10.62 12.32
N ASP A 396 -9.35 -10.52 13.62
CA ASP A 396 -10.71 -10.47 14.16
C ASP A 396 -11.55 -9.28 13.68
N SER A 397 -10.91 -8.26 13.12
CA SER A 397 -11.52 -6.95 12.88
C SER A 397 -11.26 -6.38 11.49
N HIS A 398 -10.28 -6.89 10.74
CA HIS A 398 -10.04 -6.55 9.34
C HIS A 398 -9.48 -7.74 8.57
N THR A 399 -9.76 -7.79 7.26
CA THR A 399 -9.20 -8.78 6.35
C THR A 399 -8.38 -8.09 5.26
N VAL A 400 -7.29 -8.74 4.84
CA VAL A 400 -6.47 -8.37 3.68
C VAL A 400 -6.46 -9.55 2.71
N LEU A 401 -6.58 -9.26 1.41
CA LEU A 401 -6.63 -10.24 0.33
C LEU A 401 -5.70 -9.85 -0.82
N LEU A 402 -5.15 -10.84 -1.53
CA LEU A 402 -4.46 -10.64 -2.81
C LEU A 402 -5.36 -11.07 -3.96
N GLY A 403 -5.52 -10.19 -4.95
CA GLY A 403 -6.27 -10.45 -6.18
C GLY A 403 -5.40 -11.03 -7.29
N SER A 404 -6.00 -11.80 -8.20
CA SER A 404 -5.34 -12.30 -9.41
C SER A 404 -5.05 -11.22 -10.45
N ASP A 405 -5.51 -9.98 -10.24
CA ASP A 405 -5.14 -8.79 -10.99
C ASP A 405 -3.84 -8.12 -10.47
N GLY A 406 -3.23 -8.71 -9.43
CA GLY A 406 -2.00 -8.21 -8.81
C GLY A 406 -2.23 -7.08 -7.80
N GLU A 407 -3.47 -6.68 -7.54
CA GLU A 407 -3.81 -5.66 -6.55
C GLU A 407 -4.20 -6.29 -5.19
N THR A 408 -4.17 -5.47 -4.14
CA THR A 408 -4.47 -5.88 -2.76
C THR A 408 -5.79 -5.26 -2.31
N TYR A 409 -6.60 -6.08 -1.67
CA TYR A 409 -7.95 -5.73 -1.25
C TYR A 409 -8.12 -5.88 0.25
N THR A 410 -9.06 -5.14 0.81
CA THR A 410 -9.22 -5.04 2.26
C THR A 410 -10.65 -4.67 2.63
N TYR A 411 -11.07 -5.05 3.83
CA TYR A 411 -12.36 -4.66 4.42
C TYR A 411 -12.38 -4.93 5.92
N GLY A 412 -13.31 -4.29 6.62
CA GLY A 412 -13.50 -4.36 8.06
C GLY A 412 -13.28 -3.02 8.75
N ARG A 413 -12.86 -3.07 10.01
CA ARG A 413 -12.51 -1.93 10.86
C ARG A 413 -11.19 -1.30 10.39
N ASN A 414 -11.16 0.02 10.31
CA ASN A 414 -10.03 0.84 9.84
C ASN A 414 -9.48 1.79 10.91
N GLN A 415 -9.83 1.61 12.18
CA GLN A 415 -9.14 2.30 13.27
C GLN A 415 -7.62 2.08 13.11
N TYR A 416 -6.84 3.16 13.24
CA TYR A 416 -5.40 3.24 12.95
C TYR A 416 -5.00 3.07 11.47
N GLY A 417 -5.94 3.03 10.52
CA GLY A 417 -5.65 3.01 9.08
C GLY A 417 -5.19 1.64 8.55
N LYS A 418 -5.53 0.55 9.24
CA LYS A 418 -5.09 -0.83 8.96
C LYS A 418 -5.66 -1.46 7.68
N LEU A 419 -6.62 -0.81 7.02
CA LEU A 419 -7.02 -1.13 5.64
C LEU A 419 -5.98 -0.63 4.62
N GLY A 420 -5.26 0.45 4.92
CA GLY A 420 -4.20 0.98 4.07
C GLY A 420 -4.71 1.71 2.82
N ASP A 421 -5.94 2.22 2.87
CA ASP A 421 -6.68 2.90 1.80
C ASP A 421 -6.55 4.45 1.84
N GLY A 422 -5.62 4.96 2.63
CA GLY A 422 -5.42 6.39 2.90
C GLY A 422 -6.36 6.97 3.95
N THR A 423 -7.34 6.21 4.44
CA THR A 423 -8.33 6.65 5.42
C THR A 423 -8.14 5.98 6.78
N ASP A 424 -8.93 6.40 7.76
CA ASP A 424 -9.19 5.72 9.03
C ASP A 424 -10.69 5.42 9.21
N THR A 425 -11.43 5.40 8.09
CA THR A 425 -12.87 5.13 8.05
C THR A 425 -13.12 3.64 7.86
N ASP A 426 -13.89 3.04 8.77
CA ASP A 426 -14.31 1.64 8.68
C ASP A 426 -15.04 1.36 7.35
N SER A 427 -14.96 0.12 6.86
CA SER A 427 -15.84 -0.36 5.79
C SER A 427 -17.31 -0.25 6.23
N ASP A 428 -18.25 -0.04 5.30
CA ASP A 428 -19.68 -0.08 5.60
C ASP A 428 -20.02 -1.43 6.28
N PRO A 429 -20.39 -1.44 7.58
CA PRO A 429 -20.61 -2.68 8.31
C PRO A 429 -21.90 -3.36 7.86
N ALA A 430 -22.85 -2.66 7.23
CA ALA A 430 -24.08 -3.26 6.73
C ALA A 430 -23.89 -3.93 5.37
N ASN A 431 -22.99 -3.39 4.53
CA ASN A 431 -22.65 -3.89 3.20
C ASN A 431 -21.12 -3.81 2.95
N PRO A 432 -20.31 -4.66 3.61
CA PRO A 432 -18.86 -4.64 3.45
C PRO A 432 -18.46 -5.06 2.05
N GLN A 433 -17.77 -4.16 1.36
CA GLN A 433 -17.25 -4.34 0.00
C GLN A 433 -15.73 -4.26 0.01
N PRO A 434 -15.01 -5.20 -0.64
CA PRO A 434 -13.55 -5.16 -0.71
C PRO A 434 -13.02 -3.92 -1.44
N ALA A 435 -12.42 -3.01 -0.69
CA ALA A 435 -11.76 -1.81 -1.19
C ALA A 435 -10.30 -2.11 -1.56
N ARG A 436 -9.69 -1.29 -2.43
CA ARG A 436 -8.26 -1.44 -2.76
C ARG A 436 -7.37 -0.77 -1.71
N THR A 437 -6.51 -1.55 -1.08
CA THR A 437 -5.33 -1.03 -0.36
C THR A 437 -4.46 -0.25 -1.35
N TRP A 438 -3.91 0.88 -0.91
CA TRP A 438 -3.05 1.70 -1.77
C TRP A 438 -1.76 0.98 -2.12
N ARG A 439 -1.28 1.15 -3.35
CA ARG A 439 -0.03 0.52 -3.80
C ARG A 439 1.17 0.95 -2.92
N PRO A 440 2.15 0.06 -2.70
CA PRO A 440 3.37 0.40 -1.96
C PRO A 440 4.14 1.54 -2.60
N VAL A 441 4.87 2.30 -1.79
CA VAL A 441 5.91 3.25 -2.23
C VAL A 441 7.15 3.13 -1.37
N GLU A 442 8.31 3.18 -2.03
CA GLU A 442 9.64 3.23 -1.43
C GLU A 442 9.96 4.59 -0.78
N ARG A 443 9.37 5.68 -1.31
CA ARG A 443 9.73 7.07 -0.98
C ARG A 443 8.52 7.97 -0.80
N ASP A 444 8.68 8.95 0.07
CA ASP A 444 7.79 10.10 0.19
C ASP A 444 8.25 11.22 -0.74
N LEU A 445 7.34 11.77 -1.55
CA LEU A 445 7.61 13.00 -2.29
C LEU A 445 7.36 14.19 -1.36
N THR A 446 8.38 15.02 -1.16
CA THR A 446 8.34 16.12 -0.20
C THR A 446 8.04 17.46 -0.88
N LYS A 447 8.39 17.61 -2.16
CA LYS A 447 8.17 18.82 -2.96
C LYS A 447 8.20 18.48 -4.44
N VAL A 448 7.33 19.13 -5.22
CA VAL A 448 7.39 19.12 -6.69
C VAL A 448 7.38 20.57 -7.19
N LEU A 449 8.32 20.88 -8.08
CA LEU A 449 8.39 22.16 -8.79
C LEU A 449 8.08 21.99 -10.28
N PHE A 450 7.44 23.00 -10.85
CA PHE A 450 7.21 23.18 -12.28
C PHE A 450 8.02 24.42 -12.70
N GLY A 451 9.23 24.20 -13.22
CA GLY A 451 10.25 25.25 -13.25
C GLY A 451 10.63 25.65 -11.83
N GLU A 452 10.51 26.94 -11.50
CA GLU A 452 10.70 27.46 -10.14
C GLU A 452 9.42 27.42 -9.28
N ALA A 453 8.25 27.19 -9.88
CA ALA A 453 6.96 27.30 -9.19
C ALA A 453 6.60 26.02 -8.42
N ARG A 454 6.29 26.13 -7.12
CA ARG A 454 5.75 25.00 -6.34
C ARG A 454 4.39 24.56 -6.87
N ASN A 455 4.17 23.24 -6.86
CA ASN A 455 2.87 22.65 -7.16
C ASN A 455 1.78 23.11 -6.16
N ILE A 456 0.53 23.19 -6.63
CA ILE A 456 -0.62 23.59 -5.80
C ILE A 456 -0.90 22.50 -4.76
N GLY A 457 -0.98 22.89 -3.49
CA GLY A 457 -1.33 22.00 -2.37
C GLY A 457 -0.21 21.07 -1.87
N GLY A 458 0.97 21.06 -2.51
CA GLY A 458 2.02 20.07 -2.26
C GLY A 458 1.76 18.72 -2.93
N PRO A 459 2.75 17.82 -3.03
CA PRO A 459 2.55 16.48 -3.57
C PRO A 459 1.67 15.65 -2.64
N TYR A 460 0.84 14.78 -3.20
CA TYR A 460 -0.12 13.98 -2.44
C TYR A 460 -0.30 12.58 -3.04
N ARG A 461 -0.85 11.65 -2.24
CA ARG A 461 -1.07 10.25 -2.67
C ARG A 461 -2.52 9.99 -3.04
N ARG A 462 -2.69 9.00 -3.93
CA ARG A 462 -3.94 8.30 -4.23
C ARG A 462 -3.65 6.79 -4.26
N SER A 463 -4.68 5.96 -4.43
CA SER A 463 -4.55 4.50 -4.53
C SER A 463 -3.58 4.02 -5.62
N ASP A 464 -3.43 4.79 -6.69
CA ASP A 464 -2.65 4.44 -7.87
C ASP A 464 -1.23 5.04 -7.92
N GLY A 465 -0.82 5.87 -6.94
CA GLY A 465 0.51 6.46 -6.88
C GLY A 465 0.59 7.86 -6.24
N TRP A 466 1.67 8.57 -6.57
CA TRP A 466 1.87 9.99 -6.22
C TRP A 466 1.30 10.91 -7.28
N HIS A 467 0.84 12.09 -6.87
CA HIS A 467 0.26 13.11 -7.73
C HIS A 467 0.72 14.52 -7.30
N ALA A 468 0.77 15.45 -8.24
CA ALA A 468 1.02 16.87 -7.98
C ALA A 468 0.18 17.74 -8.94
N THR A 469 -0.46 18.78 -8.41
CA THR A 469 -1.29 19.70 -9.20
C THR A 469 -0.45 20.85 -9.75
N SER A 470 -0.44 21.06 -11.07
CA SER A 470 0.36 22.10 -11.72
C SER A 470 -0.05 23.52 -11.30
N PRO A 471 0.90 24.43 -11.01
CA PRO A 471 0.62 25.86 -10.77
C PRO A 471 0.37 26.60 -12.09
N ARG A 472 -0.11 27.86 -12.00
CA ARG A 472 -0.08 28.81 -13.13
C ARG A 472 1.36 29.09 -13.54
N HIS A 473 1.63 29.11 -14.84
CA HIS A 473 2.94 29.40 -15.43
C HIS A 473 2.77 29.98 -16.85
N SER A 474 3.79 30.68 -17.35
CA SER A 474 3.85 31.09 -18.75
C SER A 474 3.88 29.89 -19.70
N LEU A 475 3.46 30.08 -20.96
CA LEU A 475 3.51 29.05 -22.00
C LEU A 475 4.93 28.51 -22.22
N GLY A 476 5.01 27.22 -22.58
CA GLY A 476 6.27 26.53 -22.88
C GLY A 476 6.56 25.33 -21.96
N THR A 477 7.66 24.64 -22.23
CA THR A 477 8.07 23.44 -21.48
C THR A 477 9.01 23.78 -20.33
N VAL A 478 8.71 23.29 -19.14
CA VAL A 478 9.54 23.44 -17.93
C VAL A 478 10.11 22.09 -17.46
N THR A 479 11.21 22.15 -16.73
CA THR A 479 11.72 21.03 -15.93
C THR A 479 10.80 20.77 -14.74
N LEU A 480 10.51 19.51 -14.45
CA LEU A 480 9.97 19.11 -13.16
C LEU A 480 11.13 18.76 -12.22
N THR A 481 11.17 19.39 -11.04
CA THR A 481 12.12 19.04 -9.98
C THR A 481 11.35 18.35 -8.86
N ILE A 482 11.59 17.06 -8.68
CA ILE A 482 10.89 16.20 -7.73
C ILE A 482 11.86 15.88 -6.59
N GLN A 483 11.56 16.39 -5.39
CA GLN A 483 12.31 16.11 -4.18
C GLN A 483 11.64 14.97 -3.41
N SER A 484 12.43 14.04 -2.90
CA SER A 484 11.93 12.87 -2.16
C SER A 484 12.80 12.50 -0.97
N ALA A 485 12.25 11.70 -0.06
CA ALA A 485 12.98 11.10 1.06
C ALA A 485 12.61 9.61 1.20
N VAL A 486 13.56 8.82 1.69
CA VAL A 486 13.32 7.42 2.12
C VAL A 486 12.72 7.37 3.54
N THR A 487 12.24 6.21 4.01
CA THR A 487 11.54 5.99 5.31
C THR A 487 12.38 6.19 6.59
N ASN A 488 13.45 6.99 6.53
CA ASN A 488 14.12 7.56 7.70
C ASN A 488 14.24 9.10 7.65
N GLY A 489 13.64 9.73 6.63
CA GLY A 489 13.65 11.18 6.42
C GLY A 489 14.87 11.69 5.66
N THR A 490 15.84 10.83 5.32
CA THR A 490 17.04 11.22 4.57
C THR A 490 16.63 11.70 3.17
N PRO A 491 16.90 12.97 2.82
CA PRO A 491 16.64 13.49 1.50
C PRO A 491 17.39 12.68 0.44
N GLN A 492 16.74 12.49 -0.70
CA GLN A 492 17.31 11.86 -1.87
C GLN A 492 17.69 12.92 -2.90
N PRO A 493 18.64 12.65 -3.81
CA PRO A 493 18.96 13.58 -4.90
C PRO A 493 17.71 14.00 -5.68
N ASP A 494 17.66 15.28 -6.06
CA ASP A 494 16.55 15.86 -6.81
C ASP A 494 16.41 15.20 -8.19
N GLU A 495 15.23 14.67 -8.47
CA GLU A 495 14.91 14.07 -9.77
C GLU A 495 14.47 15.16 -10.75
N THR A 496 15.15 15.25 -11.90
CA THR A 496 15.03 16.36 -12.86
C THR A 496 14.94 15.92 -14.33
N SER A 497 14.74 14.63 -14.61
CA SER A 497 14.59 14.12 -15.99
C SER A 497 13.23 14.44 -16.62
N GLN A 498 12.21 14.72 -15.80
CA GLN A 498 10.82 14.88 -16.26
C GLN A 498 10.52 16.31 -16.72
N ARG A 499 9.54 16.47 -17.61
CA ARG A 499 9.16 17.75 -18.22
C ARG A 499 7.65 17.93 -18.19
N PHE A 500 7.21 19.18 -18.14
CA PHE A 500 5.80 19.54 -18.27
C PHE A 500 5.62 20.73 -19.21
N THR A 501 4.65 20.67 -20.13
CA THR A 501 4.41 21.72 -21.13
C THR A 501 3.12 22.48 -20.85
N TYR A 502 3.26 23.78 -20.63
CA TYR A 502 2.15 24.71 -20.48
C TYR A 502 1.64 25.17 -21.84
N THR A 503 0.37 24.89 -22.10
CA THR A 503 -0.32 25.16 -23.37
C THR A 503 -1.45 26.18 -23.21
N GLY A 504 -1.80 26.87 -24.28
CA GLY A 504 -2.86 27.86 -24.33
C GLY A 504 -2.73 28.70 -25.59
N ASP A 505 -3.82 29.31 -26.01
CA ASP A 505 -3.86 30.16 -27.20
C ASP A 505 -3.28 31.54 -26.89
N THR A 506 -2.73 32.20 -27.91
CA THR A 506 -2.25 33.59 -27.83
C THR A 506 -3.06 34.50 -28.72
N ALA A 507 -3.38 35.68 -28.22
CA ALA A 507 -4.07 36.75 -28.91
C ALA A 507 -3.13 37.93 -29.19
N THR A 508 -3.30 38.52 -30.36
CA THR A 508 -2.62 39.74 -30.79
C THR A 508 -3.46 40.95 -30.40
N VAL A 509 -2.94 41.78 -29.49
CA VAL A 509 -3.54 43.10 -29.20
C VAL A 509 -2.81 44.14 -30.03
N THR A 510 -3.49 44.67 -31.04
CA THR A 510 -2.97 45.68 -31.97
C THR A 510 -3.41 47.08 -31.54
N PHE A 511 -2.46 47.97 -31.31
CA PHE A 511 -2.73 49.36 -30.99
C PHE A 511 -2.74 50.22 -32.26
N LYS A 512 -3.78 51.03 -32.43
CA LYS A 512 -3.93 51.99 -33.54
C LYS A 512 -4.08 53.40 -33.00
N SER A 513 -3.58 54.39 -33.72
CA SER A 513 -3.80 55.80 -33.41
C SER A 513 -4.02 56.60 -34.68
N GLU A 514 -4.90 57.59 -34.61
CA GLU A 514 -5.16 58.55 -35.70
C GLU A 514 -4.20 59.76 -35.63
N HIS A 515 -3.74 60.10 -34.42
CA HIS A 515 -2.73 61.13 -34.14
C HIS A 515 -1.55 60.53 -33.36
N GLY A 516 -0.34 61.09 -33.47
CA GLY A 516 0.85 60.52 -32.84
C GLY A 516 1.26 59.14 -33.39
N SER A 517 2.29 58.53 -32.77
CA SER A 517 2.77 57.20 -33.16
C SER A 517 2.00 56.07 -32.46
N PRO A 518 1.55 55.02 -33.17
CA PRO A 518 0.91 53.87 -32.54
C PRO A 518 1.92 53.02 -31.74
N ALA A 519 1.47 52.46 -30.62
CA ALA A 519 2.26 51.51 -29.84
C ALA A 519 2.45 50.17 -30.59
N PRO A 520 3.57 49.45 -30.38
CA PRO A 520 3.77 48.14 -31.00
C PRO A 520 2.72 47.12 -30.51
N PRO A 521 2.25 46.19 -31.38
CA PRO A 521 1.33 45.13 -30.96
C PRO A 521 1.91 44.24 -29.86
N GLN A 522 1.05 43.75 -28.97
CA GLN A 522 1.41 42.82 -27.90
C GLN A 522 0.83 41.43 -28.19
N GLN A 523 1.63 40.39 -27.98
CA GLN A 523 1.14 39.01 -27.87
C GLN A 523 0.79 38.73 -26.40
N VAL A 524 -0.42 38.25 -26.16
CA VAL A 524 -0.97 38.02 -24.81
C VAL A 524 -1.60 36.63 -24.78
N ILE A 525 -1.50 35.90 -23.68
CA ILE A 525 -2.16 34.60 -23.54
C ILE A 525 -3.68 34.83 -23.42
N VAL A 526 -4.49 34.07 -24.15
CA VAL A 526 -5.95 34.16 -24.05
C VAL A 526 -6.39 33.82 -22.62
N GLY A 527 -7.15 34.74 -22.02
CA GLY A 527 -7.54 34.71 -20.60
C GLY A 527 -6.61 35.49 -19.66
N ASP A 528 -5.52 36.09 -20.14
CA ASP A 528 -4.67 37.01 -19.37
C ASP A 528 -4.89 38.48 -19.77
N THR A 529 -4.41 39.44 -18.97
CA THR A 529 -4.57 40.87 -19.27
C THR A 529 -3.49 41.39 -20.22
N VAL A 530 -3.85 42.36 -21.07
CA VAL A 530 -2.87 43.11 -21.88
C VAL A 530 -2.28 44.26 -21.08
N ARG A 531 -0.98 44.48 -21.19
CA ARG A 531 -0.34 45.63 -20.52
C ARG A 531 -0.76 46.92 -21.23
N ARG A 532 -1.26 47.89 -20.46
CA ARG A 532 -1.51 49.25 -20.96
C ARG A 532 -0.20 49.82 -21.53
N PRO A 533 -0.16 50.23 -22.82
CA PRO A 533 1.01 50.86 -23.39
C PRO A 533 1.18 52.27 -22.82
N ASP A 534 2.34 52.86 -23.08
CA ASP A 534 2.55 54.29 -22.84
C ASP A 534 1.58 55.12 -23.72
N ASP A 535 1.21 56.30 -23.23
CA ASP A 535 0.28 57.16 -23.97
C ASP A 535 0.95 57.69 -25.24
N PRO A 536 0.30 57.57 -26.42
CA PRO A 536 0.85 58.10 -27.64
C PRO A 536 0.98 59.63 -27.52
N THR A 537 2.07 60.17 -28.04
CA THR A 537 2.38 61.60 -28.01
C THR A 537 2.27 62.21 -29.40
N THR A 538 1.86 63.47 -29.47
CA THR A 538 1.65 64.20 -30.73
C THR A 538 1.88 65.70 -30.54
N ASP A 539 2.53 66.33 -31.52
CA ASP A 539 2.93 67.75 -31.47
C ASP A 539 1.87 68.69 -32.10
N ASP A 540 0.73 68.15 -32.56
CA ASP A 540 -0.30 68.84 -33.35
C ASP A 540 -1.47 69.42 -32.51
N GLY A 541 -1.34 69.40 -31.18
CA GLY A 541 -2.30 70.04 -30.26
C GLY A 541 -3.56 69.23 -29.97
N TRP A 542 -3.52 67.91 -30.14
CA TRP A 542 -4.56 66.99 -29.68
C TRP A 542 -4.25 66.42 -28.28
N THR A 543 -5.29 66.27 -27.47
CA THR A 543 -5.24 65.64 -26.14
C THR A 543 -5.62 64.17 -26.27
N PHE A 544 -4.83 63.28 -25.67
CA PHE A 544 -5.16 61.85 -25.61
C PHE A 544 -6.30 61.60 -24.63
N ASN A 545 -7.39 60.97 -25.09
CA ASN A 545 -8.59 60.70 -24.28
C ASN A 545 -8.66 59.25 -23.75
N GLY A 546 -7.77 58.36 -24.19
CA GLY A 546 -7.74 56.96 -23.78
C GLY A 546 -7.77 55.95 -24.93
N TRP A 547 -7.66 54.67 -24.57
CA TRP A 547 -7.75 53.52 -25.48
C TRP A 547 -9.17 52.97 -25.50
N PHE A 548 -9.68 52.65 -26.68
CA PHE A 548 -11.05 52.17 -26.90
C PHE A 548 -11.08 50.88 -27.72
N GLN A 549 -11.99 49.97 -27.36
CA GLN A 549 -12.36 48.82 -28.19
C GLN A 549 -13.72 49.12 -28.82
N GLY A 550 -13.74 49.37 -30.14
CA GLY A 550 -14.90 49.98 -30.78
C GLY A 550 -15.20 51.35 -30.17
N ASP A 551 -16.42 51.54 -29.67
CA ASP A 551 -16.88 52.78 -29.01
C ASP A 551 -16.76 52.80 -27.48
N ARG A 552 -16.26 51.72 -26.86
CA ARG A 552 -16.16 51.64 -25.39
C ARG A 552 -14.71 51.86 -24.92
N PRO A 553 -14.48 52.65 -23.85
CA PRO A 553 -13.18 52.70 -23.20
C PRO A 553 -12.74 51.30 -22.79
N TYR A 554 -11.47 50.95 -23.05
CA TYR A 554 -10.95 49.63 -22.74
C TYR A 554 -10.39 49.57 -21.31
N ASP A 555 -10.88 48.61 -20.53
CA ASP A 555 -10.41 48.30 -19.19
C ASP A 555 -9.27 47.27 -19.25
N PHE A 556 -8.04 47.73 -19.03
CA PHE A 556 -6.83 46.89 -19.03
C PHE A 556 -6.75 45.89 -17.87
N THR A 557 -7.73 45.87 -16.95
CA THR A 557 -7.87 44.81 -15.95
C THR A 557 -8.70 43.62 -16.44
N GLN A 558 -9.38 43.73 -17.60
CA GLN A 558 -10.13 42.63 -18.21
C GLN A 558 -9.20 41.68 -18.99
N PRO A 559 -9.49 40.36 -18.98
CA PRO A 559 -8.72 39.39 -19.77
C PRO A 559 -9.03 39.51 -21.27
N VAL A 560 -8.02 39.25 -22.10
CA VAL A 560 -8.12 39.21 -23.56
C VAL A 560 -8.74 37.87 -23.99
N SER A 561 -9.85 37.91 -24.73
CA SER A 561 -10.58 36.71 -25.21
C SER A 561 -10.20 36.26 -26.63
N GLY A 562 -9.39 37.05 -27.34
CA GLY A 562 -8.97 36.80 -28.73
C GLY A 562 -8.30 38.03 -29.34
N ASP A 563 -7.89 37.94 -30.61
CA ASP A 563 -7.28 39.06 -31.34
C ASP A 563 -8.12 40.35 -31.19
N THR A 564 -7.47 41.41 -30.73
CA THR A 564 -8.14 42.65 -30.29
C THR A 564 -7.46 43.85 -30.90
N VAL A 565 -8.25 44.82 -31.38
CA VAL A 565 -7.73 46.12 -31.84
C VAL A 565 -8.18 47.20 -30.87
N LEU A 566 -7.20 47.92 -30.30
CA LEU A 566 -7.43 49.06 -29.41
C LEU A 566 -7.04 50.34 -30.13
N THR A 567 -7.98 51.28 -30.25
CA THR A 567 -7.77 52.56 -30.92
C THR A 567 -7.62 53.67 -29.89
N ALA A 568 -6.54 54.43 -29.97
CA ALA A 568 -6.36 55.68 -29.23
C ALA A 568 -7.34 56.72 -29.75
N ARG A 569 -8.21 57.23 -28.88
CA ARG A 569 -9.11 58.34 -29.21
C ARG A 569 -8.55 59.66 -28.70
N TRP A 570 -8.85 60.71 -29.44
CA TRP A 570 -8.26 62.03 -29.28
C TRP A 570 -9.35 63.08 -29.15
N GLY A 571 -9.11 64.08 -28.31
CA GLY A 571 -9.95 65.25 -28.14
C GLY A 571 -9.15 66.50 -28.51
N ARG A 572 -9.79 67.46 -29.15
CA ARG A 572 -9.20 68.79 -29.37
C ARG A 572 -10.13 69.83 -28.76
N TRP A 573 -9.57 70.69 -27.93
CA TRP A 573 -10.28 71.86 -27.42
C TRP A 573 -10.71 72.72 -28.61
N LYS A 574 -12.01 72.97 -28.72
CA LYS A 574 -12.61 73.81 -29.75
C LYS A 574 -13.50 74.83 -29.05
N ALA A 575 -13.20 76.11 -29.26
CA ALA A 575 -14.09 77.22 -28.95
C ALA A 575 -15.36 77.11 -29.81
N ASP A 576 -16.55 77.24 -29.23
CA ASP A 576 -17.80 77.32 -29.99
C ASP A 576 -18.70 78.46 -29.46
N PRO A 577 -18.79 79.60 -30.17
CA PRO A 577 -18.28 79.84 -31.51
C PRO A 577 -16.76 80.08 -31.54
N ALA A 578 -16.09 79.53 -32.56
CA ALA A 578 -14.65 79.69 -32.76
C ALA A 578 -14.22 81.13 -33.15
N GLN A 579 -15.18 82.04 -33.35
CA GLN A 579 -14.96 83.46 -33.61
C GLN A 579 -16.06 84.30 -32.94
N GLY A 580 -15.66 85.39 -32.29
CA GLY A 580 -16.56 86.43 -31.75
C GLY A 580 -16.37 87.76 -32.49
N PRO A 581 -17.31 88.72 -32.34
CA PRO A 581 -17.18 90.04 -32.93
C PRO A 581 -16.07 90.84 -32.24
N TRP A 582 -15.40 91.72 -33.00
CA TRP A 582 -14.26 92.54 -32.55
C TRP A 582 -14.50 93.38 -31.28
N ARG A 583 -15.76 93.63 -30.89
CA ARG A 583 -16.14 94.39 -29.69
C ARG A 583 -16.25 93.55 -28.40
N GLY A 584 -16.06 92.23 -28.48
CA GLY A 584 -16.18 91.30 -27.34
C GLY A 584 -17.63 90.99 -26.92
N GLY A 585 -17.78 90.20 -25.86
CA GLY A 585 -19.09 89.82 -25.28
C GLY A 585 -19.67 88.50 -25.78
N THR A 586 -18.83 87.55 -26.21
CA THR A 586 -19.25 86.19 -26.59
C THR A 586 -18.81 85.20 -25.52
N ASP A 587 -19.76 84.43 -24.98
CA ASP A 587 -19.47 83.22 -24.21
C ASP A 587 -18.95 82.14 -25.19
N VAL A 588 -17.88 81.43 -24.81
CA VAL A 588 -17.07 80.51 -25.63
C VAL A 588 -16.77 79.22 -24.88
#